data_AF-K9SYL7-F1
#
_entry.id   AF-K9SYL7-F1
#
_cell.length_a   1.000
_cell.length_b   1.000
_cell.length_c   1.000
_cell.angle_alpha   90.00
_cell.angle_beta   90.00
_cell.angle_gamma   90.00
#
_symmetry.space_group_name_H-M   'P 1'
#
loop_
_entity.id
_entity.type
_entity.pdbx_description
1 polymer ?
#
loop_
_entity_poly.entity_id
_entity_poly.type
_entity_poly.pdbx_seq_one_letter_code
_entity_poly.pdbx_strand_id
1 'polypeptide(L)'
;MCGRFTLFNSAEAIAQMFKVDVPENLIPSYNIAPSQTVNAVAQMPDLSKRILHGFQWGLIPSWAKDPAIGFKLINARSETVSEKPSFRYAFKHRRWMKCPKCGSEHIKKNGIKQGKQNHICAECGRQFIDQERTNKSIPRNYKTDLPEDVSEWHGI
;
A
#
# COMPACT_ATOMS: atom_id res chain seq x y z
N MET A 1 8.20 -0.12 -20.56
CA MET A 1 7.29 0.48 -19.56
C MET A 1 5.90 -0.04 -19.84
N CYS A 2 5.14 -0.41 -18.80
CA CYS A 2 3.79 -0.93 -18.95
C CYS A 2 2.79 0.19 -18.67
N GLY A 3 1.81 0.37 -19.55
CA GLY A 3 0.81 1.44 -19.43
C GLY A 3 -0.63 0.95 -19.37
N ARG A 4 -0.87 -0.36 -19.55
CA ARG A 4 -2.21 -0.97 -19.51
C ARG A 4 -2.12 -2.39 -18.97
N PHE A 5 -3.17 -2.85 -18.30
CA PHE A 5 -3.33 -4.26 -17.93
C PHE A 5 -4.81 -4.65 -17.86
N THR A 6 -5.08 -5.93 -17.62
CA THR A 6 -6.42 -6.49 -17.56
C THR A 6 -6.63 -7.25 -16.25
N LEU A 7 -7.86 -7.25 -15.76
CA LEU A 7 -8.37 -8.06 -14.67
C LEU A 7 -9.48 -8.94 -15.23
N PHE A 8 -9.19 -10.23 -15.44
CA PHE A 8 -10.16 -11.20 -15.96
C PHE A 8 -10.40 -12.39 -15.01
N ASN A 9 -9.64 -12.45 -13.90
CA ASN A 9 -9.80 -13.50 -12.90
C ASN A 9 -11.10 -13.32 -12.10
N SER A 10 -11.72 -14.43 -11.73
CA SER A 10 -12.90 -14.42 -10.86
C SER A 10 -12.53 -14.01 -9.43
N ALA A 11 -13.53 -13.58 -8.66
CA ALA A 11 -13.36 -13.22 -7.26
C ALA A 11 -12.77 -14.37 -6.44
N GLU A 12 -13.23 -15.60 -6.69
CA GLU A 12 -12.78 -16.82 -6.00
C GLU A 12 -11.30 -17.11 -6.29
N ALA A 13 -10.88 -16.98 -7.55
CA ALA A 13 -9.49 -17.21 -7.93
C ALA A 13 -8.55 -16.21 -7.23
N ILE A 14 -8.95 -14.94 -7.13
CA ILE A 14 -8.18 -13.89 -6.44
C ILE A 14 -8.15 -14.15 -4.93
N ALA A 15 -9.30 -14.49 -4.34
CA ALA A 15 -9.41 -14.80 -2.91
C ALA A 15 -8.50 -15.97 -2.52
N GLN A 16 -8.50 -17.06 -3.30
CA GLN A 16 -7.66 -18.22 -3.07
C GLN A 16 -6.16 -17.89 -3.25
N MET A 17 -5.80 -17.19 -4.33
CA MET A 17 -4.40 -16.88 -4.65
C MET A 17 -3.76 -15.96 -3.61
N PHE A 18 -4.49 -14.95 -3.15
CA PHE A 18 -3.94 -13.92 -2.25
C PHE A 18 -4.31 -14.08 -0.78
N LYS A 19 -5.22 -15.02 -0.45
CA LYS A 19 -5.77 -15.25 0.90
C LYS A 19 -6.38 -13.96 1.48
N VAL A 20 -7.26 -13.34 0.69
CA VAL A 20 -7.96 -12.10 1.04
C VAL A 20 -9.46 -12.28 0.85
N ASP A 21 -10.23 -11.53 1.62
CA ASP A 21 -11.67 -11.40 1.37
C ASP A 21 -11.85 -10.56 0.09
N VAL A 22 -12.60 -11.10 -0.87
CA VAL A 22 -12.91 -10.44 -2.16
C VAL A 22 -14.42 -10.30 -2.24
N PRO A 23 -14.95 -9.11 -2.58
CA PRO A 23 -16.38 -8.95 -2.74
C PRO A 23 -16.87 -9.73 -3.97
N GLU A 24 -18.03 -10.38 -3.85
CA GLU A 24 -18.61 -11.22 -4.91
C GLU A 24 -18.89 -10.44 -6.20
N ASN A 25 -19.14 -9.13 -6.10
CA ASN A 25 -19.40 -8.24 -7.23
C ASN A 25 -18.12 -7.68 -7.88
N LEU A 26 -16.96 -8.33 -7.75
CA LEU A 26 -15.75 -7.90 -8.43
C LEU A 26 -15.93 -7.97 -9.95
N ILE A 27 -15.97 -6.81 -10.60
CA ILE A 27 -16.19 -6.70 -12.05
C ILE A 27 -14.85 -6.83 -12.80
N PRO A 28 -14.75 -7.73 -13.80
CA PRO A 28 -13.61 -7.78 -14.71
C PRO A 28 -13.40 -6.47 -15.45
N SER A 29 -12.14 -6.10 -15.70
CA SER A 29 -11.80 -4.95 -16.54
C SER A 29 -10.72 -5.33 -17.55
N TYR A 30 -11.09 -5.30 -18.84
CA TYR A 30 -10.19 -5.65 -19.95
C TYR A 30 -9.36 -4.46 -20.46
N ASN A 31 -9.49 -3.32 -19.79
CA ASN A 31 -8.77 -2.10 -20.16
C ASN A 31 -8.56 -1.22 -18.92
N ILE A 32 -7.59 -1.60 -18.11
CA ILE A 32 -7.15 -0.78 -16.98
C ILE A 32 -6.05 0.16 -17.49
N ALA A 33 -6.26 1.46 -17.31
CA ALA A 33 -5.41 2.55 -17.77
C ALA A 33 -4.87 3.38 -16.59
N PRO A 34 -3.79 4.16 -16.79
CA PRO A 34 -3.20 4.97 -15.74
C PRO A 34 -4.21 5.95 -15.15
N SER A 35 -4.03 6.34 -13.88
CA SER A 35 -4.92 7.20 -13.07
C SER A 35 -6.25 6.59 -12.63
N GLN A 36 -6.66 5.46 -13.22
CA GLN A 36 -7.82 4.73 -12.74
C GLN A 36 -7.56 4.13 -11.36
N THR A 37 -8.62 3.95 -10.59
CA THR A 37 -8.58 3.16 -9.36
C THR A 37 -8.46 1.68 -9.72
N VAL A 38 -7.47 1.00 -9.15
CA VAL A 38 -7.18 -0.42 -9.36
C VAL A 38 -7.20 -1.16 -8.04
N ASN A 39 -7.75 -2.36 -8.05
CA ASN A 39 -7.71 -3.22 -6.86
C ASN A 39 -6.29 -3.75 -6.67
N ALA A 40 -5.72 -3.50 -5.50
CA ALA A 40 -4.45 -4.07 -5.08
C ALA A 40 -4.60 -4.76 -3.73
N VAL A 41 -3.84 -5.83 -3.55
CA VAL A 41 -3.74 -6.50 -2.25
C VAL A 41 -2.73 -5.73 -1.40
N ALA A 42 -3.21 -5.21 -0.27
CA ALA A 42 -2.40 -4.47 0.67
C ALA A 42 -2.52 -5.08 2.08
N GLN A 43 -1.49 -4.91 2.89
CA GLN A 43 -1.55 -5.19 4.32
C GLN A 43 -1.36 -3.86 5.06
N MET A 44 -2.43 -3.39 5.70
CA MET A 44 -2.37 -2.13 6.44
C MET A 44 -1.68 -2.35 7.80
N PRO A 45 -0.94 -1.37 8.35
CA PRO A 45 -0.16 -1.57 9.59
C PRO A 45 -0.99 -1.90 10.86
N ASP A 46 -2.27 -1.60 10.82
CA ASP A 46 -3.27 -1.86 11.85
C ASP A 46 -4.01 -3.19 11.63
N LEU A 47 -3.99 -3.74 10.41
CA LEU A 47 -4.65 -4.99 10.07
C LEU A 47 -3.66 -6.17 10.11
N SER A 48 -4.01 -7.20 10.87
CA SER A 48 -3.28 -8.48 10.86
C SER A 48 -3.47 -9.25 9.55
N LYS A 49 -4.47 -8.90 8.74
CA LYS A 49 -4.82 -9.56 7.49
C LYS A 49 -4.54 -8.68 6.27
N ARG A 50 -4.26 -9.34 5.14
CA ARG A 50 -4.25 -8.70 3.82
C ARG A 50 -5.69 -8.34 3.43
N ILE A 51 -5.85 -7.24 2.71
CA ILE A 51 -7.13 -6.76 2.18
C ILE A 51 -6.99 -6.50 0.69
N LEU A 52 -8.09 -6.68 -0.05
CA LEU A 52 -8.23 -6.12 -1.37
C LEU A 52 -8.77 -4.70 -1.23
N HIS A 53 -8.08 -3.71 -1.80
CA HIS A 53 -8.51 -2.31 -1.70
C HIS A 53 -8.24 -1.56 -3.00
N GLY A 54 -9.06 -0.55 -3.28
CA GLY A 54 -8.90 0.32 -4.44
C GLY A 54 -7.80 1.36 -4.20
N PHE A 55 -6.83 1.44 -5.10
CA PHE A 55 -5.80 2.46 -5.10
C PHE A 55 -5.74 3.16 -6.44
N GLN A 56 -5.45 4.46 -6.45
CA GLN A 56 -5.16 5.16 -7.69
C GLN A 56 -3.88 4.61 -8.33
N TRP A 57 -3.93 4.25 -9.61
CA TRP A 57 -2.75 3.84 -10.35
C TRP A 57 -1.91 5.05 -10.77
N GLY A 58 -1.02 5.44 -9.87
CA GLY A 58 -0.10 6.55 -10.01
C GLY A 58 0.30 7.05 -8.64
N LEU A 59 1.57 6.89 -8.24
CA LEU A 59 1.99 7.25 -6.89
C LEU A 59 1.95 8.77 -6.72
N ILE A 60 1.23 9.26 -5.72
CA ILE A 60 1.28 10.66 -5.28
C ILE A 60 2.18 10.74 -4.05
N PRO A 61 3.40 11.30 -4.17
CA PRO A 61 4.26 11.49 -3.01
C PRO A 61 3.64 12.45 -2.01
N SER A 62 3.83 12.23 -0.71
CA SER A 62 3.22 13.04 0.35
C SER A 62 3.64 14.52 0.35
N TRP A 63 4.75 14.86 -0.31
CA TRP A 63 5.22 16.24 -0.46
C TRP A 63 4.64 16.94 -1.69
N ALA A 64 3.98 16.21 -2.59
CA ALA A 64 3.43 16.78 -3.81
C ALA A 64 2.21 17.63 -3.48
N LYS A 65 2.22 18.88 -3.96
CA LYS A 65 1.07 19.79 -3.84
C LYS A 65 -0.01 19.50 -4.88
N ASP A 66 0.41 19.01 -6.04
CA ASP A 66 -0.45 18.71 -7.18
C ASP A 66 -0.55 17.18 -7.38
N PRO A 67 -1.75 16.58 -7.27
CA PRO A 67 -1.96 15.15 -7.49
C PRO A 67 -1.66 14.70 -8.92
N ALA A 68 -1.63 15.62 -9.91
CA ALA A 68 -1.33 15.31 -11.30
C ALA A 68 0.09 14.75 -11.50
N ILE A 69 0.99 14.89 -10.52
CA ILE A 69 2.29 14.19 -10.56
C ILE A 69 2.11 12.66 -10.64
N GLY A 70 1.00 12.12 -10.13
CA GLY A 70 0.69 10.70 -10.15
C GLY A 70 0.69 10.09 -11.56
N PHE A 71 0.27 10.85 -12.59
CA PHE A 71 0.30 10.41 -13.99
C PHE A 71 1.72 10.09 -14.48
N LYS A 72 2.74 10.76 -13.94
CA LYS A 72 4.16 10.51 -14.26
C LYS A 72 4.78 9.38 -13.43
N LEU A 73 4.09 8.94 -12.37
CA LEU A 73 4.59 8.00 -11.37
C LEU A 73 3.81 6.68 -11.37
N ILE A 74 3.41 6.24 -12.57
CA ILE A 74 2.67 4.99 -12.82
C ILE A 74 3.56 3.74 -12.84
N ASN A 75 4.88 3.94 -13.05
CA ASN A 75 5.89 2.90 -13.11
C ASN A 75 7.08 3.28 -12.21
N ALA A 76 7.66 2.30 -11.53
CA ALA A 76 8.90 2.44 -10.78
C ALA A 76 9.93 1.41 -11.28
N ARG A 77 11.15 1.86 -11.57
CA ARG A 77 12.27 0.99 -12.00
C ARG A 77 12.87 0.30 -10.79
N SER A 78 12.98 -1.03 -10.82
CA SER A 78 13.49 -1.84 -9.70
C SER A 78 14.90 -1.45 -9.27
N GLU A 79 15.73 -0.97 -10.20
CA GLU A 79 17.12 -0.57 -9.96
C GLU A 79 17.24 0.72 -9.16
N THR A 80 16.24 1.62 -9.24
CA THR A 80 16.34 2.99 -8.67
C THR A 80 15.20 3.34 -7.70
N VAL A 81 14.26 2.42 -7.47
CA VAL A 81 13.07 2.65 -6.64
C VAL A 81 13.41 2.96 -5.18
N SER A 82 14.51 2.44 -4.65
CA SER A 82 15.02 2.68 -3.30
C SER A 82 15.63 4.07 -3.11
N GLU A 83 16.04 4.72 -4.20
CA GLU A 83 16.83 5.96 -4.18
C GLU A 83 16.01 7.17 -4.62
N LYS A 84 15.13 7.01 -5.63
CA LYS A 84 14.37 8.12 -6.22
C LYS A 84 13.45 8.78 -5.18
N PRO A 85 13.48 10.13 -5.05
CA PRO A 85 12.67 10.85 -4.06
C PRO A 85 11.17 10.53 -4.09
N SER A 86 10.61 10.30 -5.28
CA SER A 86 9.19 9.97 -5.45
C SER A 86 8.82 8.61 -4.87
N PHE A 87 9.75 7.63 -4.86
CA PHE A 87 9.45 6.24 -4.51
C PHE A 87 10.12 5.76 -3.22
N ARG A 88 11.31 6.28 -2.87
CA ARG A 88 12.15 5.77 -1.77
C ARG A 88 11.41 5.62 -0.44
N TYR A 89 10.53 6.57 -0.13
CA TYR A 89 9.75 6.52 1.10
C TYR A 89 8.71 5.40 1.06
N ALA A 90 7.90 5.34 0.00
CA ALA A 90 6.90 4.28 -0.18
C ALA A 90 7.57 2.89 -0.25
N PHE A 91 8.72 2.78 -0.91
CA PHE A 91 9.48 1.54 -1.02
C PHE A 91 9.96 1.01 0.34
N LYS A 92 10.43 1.91 1.22
CA LYS A 92 10.88 1.55 2.58
C LYS A 92 9.71 1.25 3.52
N HIS A 93 8.66 2.06 3.49
CA HIS A 93 7.63 2.07 4.54
C HIS A 93 6.36 1.28 4.21
N ARG A 94 6.12 0.96 2.94
CA ARG A 94 4.95 0.16 2.51
C ARG A 94 5.30 -1.28 2.18
N ARG A 95 6.52 -1.71 2.53
CA ARG A 95 6.92 -3.12 2.51
C ARG A 95 6.78 -3.72 3.91
N TRP A 96 6.41 -4.99 3.89
CA TRP A 96 6.33 -5.88 5.03
C TRP A 96 7.59 -5.83 5.89
N MET A 97 7.38 -5.90 7.19
CA MET A 97 8.47 -6.00 8.16
C MET A 97 9.10 -7.38 8.04
N LYS A 98 10.40 -7.42 7.70
CA LYS A 98 11.20 -8.63 7.71
C LYS A 98 11.81 -8.86 9.08
N CYS A 99 11.87 -10.12 9.50
CA CYS A 99 12.75 -10.47 10.60
C CYS A 99 14.21 -10.16 10.22
N PRO A 100 14.97 -9.38 11.00
CA PRO A 100 16.37 -9.07 10.68
C PRO A 100 17.29 -10.29 10.85
N LYS A 101 16.82 -11.37 11.47
CA LYS A 101 17.58 -12.61 11.65
C LYS A 101 17.33 -13.62 10.52
N CYS A 102 16.06 -13.94 10.23
CA CYS A 102 15.72 -15.02 9.28
C CYS A 102 15.00 -14.56 8.01
N GLY A 103 14.69 -13.27 7.87
CA GLY A 103 13.98 -12.74 6.69
C GLY A 103 12.49 -13.08 6.60
N SER A 104 11.94 -13.85 7.53
CA SER A 104 10.51 -14.18 7.61
C SER A 104 9.61 -12.94 7.65
N GLU A 105 8.44 -13.04 7.01
CA GLU A 105 7.37 -12.03 7.09
C GLU A 105 6.43 -12.24 8.30
N HIS A 106 6.55 -13.36 9.01
CA HIS A 106 5.67 -13.69 10.13
C HIS A 106 6.05 -12.95 11.40
N ILE A 107 5.71 -11.66 11.46
CA ILE A 107 6.06 -10.76 12.55
C ILE A 107 4.83 -10.38 13.38
N LYS A 108 4.93 -10.52 14.71
CA LYS A 108 3.88 -10.14 15.67
C LYS A 108 4.34 -8.94 16.51
N LYS A 109 3.39 -8.11 16.95
CA LYS A 109 3.65 -7.05 17.95
C LYS A 109 3.92 -7.72 19.31
N ASN A 110 4.96 -7.26 20.02
CA ASN A 110 5.40 -7.82 21.30
C ASN A 110 5.65 -6.73 22.35
N GLY A 111 4.64 -5.89 22.56
CA GLY A 111 4.70 -4.76 23.49
C GLY A 111 5.60 -3.61 23.03
N ILE A 112 6.05 -2.80 23.97
CA ILE A 112 6.91 -1.63 23.74
C ILE A 112 8.28 -1.90 24.36
N LYS A 113 9.36 -1.55 23.65
CA LYS A 113 10.74 -1.61 24.15
C LYS A 113 11.46 -0.33 23.74
N GLN A 114 12.17 0.31 24.68
CA GLN A 114 12.84 1.60 24.47
C GLN A 114 11.91 2.68 23.86
N GLY A 115 10.67 2.74 24.35
CA GLY A 115 9.67 3.70 23.88
C GLY A 115 9.16 3.47 22.44
N LYS A 116 9.55 2.38 21.79
CA LYS A 116 9.16 2.03 20.42
C LYS A 116 8.44 0.70 20.38
N GLN A 117 7.63 0.48 19.34
CA GLN A 117 6.96 -0.80 19.11
C GLN A 117 8.00 -1.92 18.98
N ASN A 118 7.91 -2.90 19.88
CA ASN A 118 8.71 -4.12 19.82
C ASN A 118 7.93 -5.17 19.00
N HIS A 119 8.68 -5.96 18.26
CA HIS A 119 8.18 -7.01 17.39
C HIS A 119 8.87 -8.33 17.70
N ILE A 120 8.18 -9.44 17.49
CA ILE A 120 8.74 -10.80 17.57
C ILE A 120 8.46 -11.55 16.29
N CYS A 121 9.48 -12.20 15.74
CA CYS A 121 9.32 -13.14 14.63
C CYS A 121 8.71 -14.44 15.16
N ALA A 122 7.58 -14.86 14.59
CA ALA A 122 6.89 -16.08 14.96
C ALA A 122 7.63 -17.35 14.50
N GLU A 123 8.55 -17.25 13.53
CA GLU A 123 9.35 -18.39 13.07
C GLU A 123 10.62 -18.61 13.89
N CYS A 124 11.44 -17.57 14.08
CA CYS A 124 12.74 -17.73 14.74
C CYS A 124 12.80 -17.16 16.17
N GLY A 125 11.69 -16.63 16.68
CA GLY A 125 11.59 -16.02 18.02
C GLY A 125 12.36 -14.70 18.19
N ARG A 126 13.00 -14.18 17.13
CA ARG A 126 13.79 -12.96 17.22
C ARG A 126 12.90 -11.78 17.57
N GLN A 127 13.20 -11.13 18.69
CA GLN A 127 12.64 -9.84 19.04
C GLN A 127 13.48 -8.70 18.47
N PHE A 128 12.83 -7.67 17.94
CA PHE A 128 13.49 -6.49 17.39
C PHE A 128 12.56 -5.28 17.41
N ILE A 129 13.16 -4.10 17.46
CA ILE A 129 12.47 -2.83 17.35
C ILE A 129 12.60 -2.39 15.89
N ASP A 130 11.49 -1.93 15.31
CA ASP A 130 11.53 -1.28 14.00
C ASP A 130 12.35 0.02 14.11
N GLN A 131 13.54 0.04 13.52
CA GLN A 131 14.46 1.16 13.67
C GLN A 131 13.97 2.43 12.94
N GLU A 132 13.02 2.35 12.01
CA GLU A 132 12.65 3.49 11.14
C GLU A 132 11.33 4.18 11.50
N ARG A 133 10.56 3.70 12.49
CA ARG A 133 9.34 4.36 12.97
C ARG A 133 9.57 5.59 13.87
N THR A 134 10.78 6.17 13.89
CA THR A 134 11.00 7.48 14.53
C THR A 134 10.31 8.57 13.74
N ASN A 135 9.05 8.82 14.11
CA ASN A 135 8.34 10.05 13.85
C ASN A 135 9.22 11.27 14.18
N LYS A 136 9.76 11.92 13.15
CA LYS A 136 9.78 13.39 13.15
C LYS A 136 8.49 13.83 12.47
N SER A 137 7.47 14.02 13.30
CA SER A 137 6.32 14.92 13.13
C SER A 137 5.86 15.23 11.69
N ILE A 138 4.77 14.59 11.27
CA ILE A 138 3.84 15.19 10.29
C ILE A 138 2.67 15.75 11.10
N PRO A 139 2.30 17.04 10.95
CA PRO A 139 1.24 17.65 11.75
C PRO A 139 -0.12 16.98 11.47
N ARG A 140 -0.85 16.74 12.56
CA ARG A 140 -2.11 16.00 12.67
C ARG A 140 -3.36 16.72 12.12
N ASN A 141 -3.20 17.66 11.20
CA ASN A 141 -4.32 18.48 10.74
C ASN A 141 -4.56 18.30 9.25
N TYR A 142 -5.32 17.27 8.89
CA TYR A 142 -6.18 17.32 7.72
C TYR A 142 -7.55 16.81 8.14
N LYS A 143 -8.50 17.75 8.24
CA LYS A 143 -9.93 17.44 8.29
C LYS A 143 -10.26 16.65 7.02
N THR A 144 -10.90 15.51 7.21
CA THR A 144 -11.53 14.75 6.14
C THR A 144 -12.78 15.51 5.69
N ASP A 145 -12.60 16.50 4.82
CA ASP A 145 -13.71 17.08 4.06
C ASP A 145 -13.79 16.30 2.73
N LEU A 146 -14.37 15.10 2.79
CA LEU A 146 -14.88 14.43 1.60
C LEU A 146 -16.34 14.90 1.43
N PRO A 147 -16.72 15.48 0.29
CA PRO A 147 -18.13 15.80 0.02
C PRO A 147 -18.93 14.49 -0.09
N GLU A 148 -20.06 14.41 0.62
CA GLU A 148 -20.96 13.24 0.66
C GLU A 148 -21.87 13.10 -0.58
N ASP A 149 -21.62 13.79 -1.69
CA ASP A 149 -22.52 13.75 -2.84
C ASP A 149 -21.79 13.59 -4.18
N VAL A 150 -22.02 12.44 -4.83
CA VAL A 150 -21.49 12.06 -6.16
C VAL A 150 -22.61 12.01 -7.21
N SER A 151 -23.61 12.90 -7.10
CA SER A 151 -24.71 12.96 -8.07
C SER A 151 -24.52 13.97 -9.23
N GLU A 152 -23.42 14.73 -9.33
CA GLU A 152 -23.28 15.76 -10.38
C GLU A 152 -21.93 15.75 -11.14
N TRP A 153 -21.61 14.66 -11.86
CA TRP A 153 -20.61 14.72 -12.93
C TRP A 153 -21.26 14.36 -14.28
N HIS A 154 -21.98 15.32 -14.86
CA HIS A 154 -22.35 15.36 -16.28
C HIS A 154 -21.42 16.33 -17.03
N GLY A 155 -20.79 15.86 -18.12
CA GLY A 155 -20.03 16.66 -19.11
C GLY A 155 -18.65 17.11 -18.59
N ILE A 156 -17.57 17.09 -19.35
CA ILE A 156 -17.31 17.16 -20.80
C ILE A 156 -16.04 16.35 -21.08
#